data_AF-A0A2T3KKW3-F1
#
_entry.id   AF-A0A2T3KKW3-F1
#
_cell.length_a   1.000
_cell.length_b   1.000
_cell.length_c   1.000
_cell.angle_alpha   90.00
_cell.angle_beta   90.00
_cell.angle_gamma   90.00
#
_symmetry.space_group_name_H-M   'P 1'
#
loop_
_entity.id
_entity.type
_entity.pdbx_description
1 polymer ?
#
loop_
_entity_poly.entity_id
_entity_poly.type
_entity_poly.pdbx_seq_one_letter_code
_entity_poly.pdbx_strand_id
1 'polypeptide(L)'
;MTTPANAIQLKIASLKIKESTFINPILLENSTVLSCFFNAEAYHSFNLGSVVYFISQFKTPQYIGDNGFYTICVLDGNVIHKSDVSLQAWEWLYLVHGEDRVNALEYFRFSFSTREEYITAKQLSEDILHWKIKAKDDPQHEGMDAYIRKSATPVTLLSDCTWVNRV
;
A
#
# COMPACT_ATOMS: atom_id res chain seq x y z
N MET A 1 -20.22 12.17 -15.63
CA MET A 1 -19.72 12.93 -14.47
C MET A 1 -18.45 12.22 -14.02
N THR A 2 -17.31 12.91 -14.01
CA THR A 2 -16.06 12.34 -13.50
C THR A 2 -16.06 12.43 -11.98
N THR A 3 -15.98 11.30 -11.29
CA THR A 3 -15.80 11.27 -9.84
C THR A 3 -14.51 12.02 -9.49
N PRO A 4 -14.53 12.91 -8.47
CA PRO A 4 -13.32 13.59 -8.02
C PRO A 4 -12.23 12.57 -7.65
N ALA A 5 -10.97 12.89 -7.97
CA ALA A 5 -9.85 12.04 -7.58
C ALA A 5 -9.73 11.97 -6.06
N ASN A 6 -9.60 10.77 -5.51
CA ASN A 6 -9.43 10.58 -4.07
C ASN A 6 -8.00 10.90 -3.60
N ALA A 7 -7.78 10.90 -2.28
CA ALA A 7 -6.50 11.29 -1.69
C ALA A 7 -5.31 10.46 -2.20
N ILE A 8 -5.47 9.15 -2.38
CA ILE A 8 -4.40 8.27 -2.89
C ILE A 8 -4.13 8.57 -4.36
N GLN A 9 -5.19 8.75 -5.16
CA GLN A 9 -5.08 9.09 -6.56
C GLN A 9 -4.37 10.44 -6.76
N LEU A 10 -4.69 11.44 -5.95
CA LEU A 10 -4.02 12.75 -5.94
C LEU A 10 -2.55 12.62 -5.51
N LYS A 11 -2.25 11.78 -4.52
CA LYS A 11 -0.88 11.49 -4.07
C LYS A 11 -0.05 10.90 -5.21
N ILE A 12 -0.60 9.98 -6.01
CA ILE A 12 0.10 9.42 -7.19
C ILE A 12 0.20 10.45 -8.33
N ALA A 13 -0.89 11.15 -8.63
CA ALA A 13 -0.94 12.11 -9.73
C ALA A 13 -0.02 13.34 -9.54
N SER A 14 0.36 13.64 -8.29
CA SER A 14 1.21 14.78 -7.94
C SER A 14 2.70 14.44 -7.75
N LEU A 15 3.10 13.19 -8.02
CA LEU A 15 4.49 12.75 -7.86
C LEU A 15 5.43 13.50 -8.80
N LYS A 16 6.56 13.97 -8.25
CA LYS A 16 7.64 14.53 -9.05
C LYS A 16 8.39 13.39 -9.74
N ILE A 17 8.52 13.48 -11.06
CA ILE A 17 9.32 12.54 -11.84
C ILE A 17 10.78 12.67 -11.40
N LYS A 18 11.39 11.54 -11.02
CA LYS A 18 12.82 11.46 -10.64
C LYS A 18 13.69 11.16 -11.84
N GLU A 19 13.22 10.29 -12.72
CA GLU A 19 13.96 9.82 -13.88
C GLU A 19 13.01 9.65 -15.07
N SER A 20 13.53 9.88 -16.27
CA SER A 20 12.84 9.56 -17.52
C SER A 20 13.80 8.82 -18.44
N THR A 21 13.36 7.68 -18.96
CA THR A 21 14.16 6.84 -19.84
C THR A 21 13.47 6.72 -21.19
N PHE A 22 14.15 7.17 -22.25
CA PHE A 22 13.69 6.96 -23.62
C PHE A 22 13.94 5.53 -24.06
N ILE A 23 12.95 4.91 -24.68
CA ILE A 23 13.02 3.58 -25.28
C ILE A 23 12.91 3.75 -26.80
N ASN A 24 13.87 3.19 -27.53
CA ASN A 24 13.76 3.14 -28.99
C ASN A 24 12.49 2.36 -29.37
N PRO A 25 11.58 2.89 -30.21
CA PRO A 25 10.31 2.25 -30.52
C PRO A 25 10.42 0.81 -31.05
N ILE A 26 11.51 0.49 -31.76
CA ILE A 26 11.79 -0.86 -32.28
C ILE A 26 11.89 -1.89 -31.13
N LEU A 27 12.24 -1.44 -29.93
CA LEU A 27 12.42 -2.28 -28.74
C LEU A 27 11.16 -2.39 -27.87
N LEU A 28 10.11 -1.59 -28.10
CA LEU A 28 8.89 -1.61 -27.27
C LEU A 28 8.10 -2.91 -27.42
N GLU A 29 8.13 -3.52 -28.60
CA GLU A 29 7.46 -4.80 -28.85
C GLU A 29 8.20 -5.98 -28.18
N ASN A 30 9.41 -5.74 -27.67
CA ASN A 30 10.22 -6.76 -27.03
C ASN A 30 9.98 -6.77 -25.50
N SER A 31 9.16 -7.72 -25.04
CA SER A 31 8.86 -7.93 -23.62
C SER A 31 10.11 -8.12 -22.75
N THR A 32 11.19 -8.65 -23.31
CA THR A 32 12.47 -8.82 -22.61
C THR A 32 13.12 -7.48 -22.31
N VAL A 33 13.11 -6.52 -23.25
CA VAL A 33 13.66 -5.19 -23.05
C VAL A 33 12.89 -4.42 -21.98
N LEU A 34 11.55 -4.51 -21.99
CA LEU A 34 10.72 -3.95 -20.91
C LEU A 34 11.06 -4.58 -19.56
N SER A 35 11.24 -5.91 -19.48
CA SER A 35 11.63 -6.58 -18.23
C SER A 35 13.02 -6.17 -17.70
N CYS A 36 13.97 -5.84 -18.59
CA CYS A 36 15.27 -5.30 -18.19
C CYS A 36 15.15 -3.91 -17.52
N PHE A 37 14.21 -3.05 -17.95
CA PHE A 37 13.99 -1.74 -17.33
C PHE A 37 13.38 -1.81 -15.93
N PHE A 38 12.67 -2.89 -15.64
CA PHE A 38 12.08 -3.20 -14.34
C PHE A 38 13.02 -4.01 -13.42
N ASN A 39 14.26 -4.26 -13.87
CA ASN A 39 15.39 -4.76 -13.07
C ASN A 39 15.05 -5.94 -12.14
N ALA A 40 14.37 -6.95 -12.69
CA ALA A 40 13.94 -8.18 -11.99
C ALA A 40 13.00 -8.02 -10.78
N GLU A 41 12.67 -6.80 -10.36
CA GLU A 41 11.56 -6.57 -9.43
C GLU A 41 10.24 -6.83 -10.18
N ALA A 42 9.31 -7.58 -9.56
CA ALA A 42 7.99 -7.71 -10.15
C ALA A 42 7.25 -6.37 -10.06
N TYR A 43 6.55 -5.99 -11.12
CA TYR A 43 5.70 -4.80 -11.12
C TYR A 43 4.25 -5.22 -11.29
N HIS A 44 3.37 -4.51 -10.61
CA HIS A 44 1.92 -4.63 -10.78
C HIS A 44 1.41 -3.41 -11.55
N SER A 45 0.48 -3.63 -12.48
CA SER A 45 -0.18 -2.55 -13.19
C SER A 45 -1.47 -2.15 -12.48
N PHE A 46 -1.81 -0.86 -12.56
CA PHE A 46 -3.09 -0.32 -12.12
C PHE A 46 -3.47 0.91 -12.95
N ASN A 47 -4.75 1.28 -12.92
CA ASN A 47 -5.26 2.39 -13.73
C ASN A 47 -5.71 3.55 -12.84
N LEU A 48 -5.31 4.77 -13.17
CA LEU A 48 -5.91 6.00 -12.66
C LEU A 48 -6.48 6.78 -13.83
N GLY A 49 -7.82 6.80 -13.94
CA GLY A 49 -8.48 7.33 -15.14
C GLY A 49 -8.11 6.50 -16.37
N SER A 50 -7.60 7.15 -17.42
CA SER A 50 -7.15 6.51 -18.66
C SER A 50 -5.65 6.19 -18.68
N VAL A 51 -4.93 6.43 -17.58
CA VAL A 51 -3.48 6.27 -17.51
C VAL A 51 -3.15 4.98 -16.78
N VAL A 52 -2.30 4.15 -17.40
CA VAL A 52 -1.78 2.91 -16.83
C VAL A 52 -0.48 3.21 -16.08
N TYR A 53 -0.45 2.87 -14.80
CA TYR A 53 0.71 2.97 -13.94
C TYR A 53 1.23 1.58 -13.61
N PHE A 54 2.51 1.50 -13.29
CA PHE A 54 3.17 0.31 -12.78
C PHE A 54 3.77 0.64 -11.42
N ILE A 55 3.66 -0.26 -10.46
CA ILE A 55 4.25 -0.13 -9.12
C ILE A 55 5.09 -1.35 -8.78
N SER A 56 6.26 -1.14 -8.19
CA SER A 56 7.13 -2.21 -7.73
C SER A 56 6.42 -3.09 -6.70
N GLN A 57 6.77 -4.38 -6.68
CA GLN A 57 6.17 -5.38 -5.80
C GLN A 57 6.23 -4.96 -4.34
N PHE A 58 5.17 -5.37 -3.62
CA PHE A 58 5.10 -5.24 -2.19
C PHE A 58 6.28 -5.98 -1.51
N LYS A 59 7.20 -5.24 -0.87
CA LYS A 59 8.34 -5.82 -0.15
C LYS A 59 7.86 -6.35 1.21
N THR A 60 7.63 -7.67 1.29
CA THR A 60 7.35 -8.34 2.57
C THR A 60 8.64 -8.76 3.29
N PRO A 61 8.69 -8.72 4.64
CA PRO A 61 7.65 -8.24 5.56
C PRO A 61 7.95 -6.79 6.00
N GLN A 62 7.06 -5.85 5.69
CA GLN A 62 7.03 -4.54 6.35
C GLN A 62 5.96 -4.59 7.45
N TYR A 63 6.25 -4.04 8.63
CA TYR A 63 5.23 -3.76 9.64
C TYR A 63 4.30 -2.67 9.10
N ILE A 64 3.00 -2.68 9.42
CA ILE A 64 2.02 -1.85 8.68
C ILE A 64 1.98 -0.36 9.09
N GLY A 65 2.57 -0.01 10.23
CA GLY A 65 2.93 1.38 10.52
C GLY A 65 4.11 1.87 9.66
N ASP A 66 4.85 0.95 9.03
CA ASP A 66 5.95 1.31 8.16
C ASP A 66 5.41 1.73 6.80
N ASN A 67 5.69 2.99 6.51
CA ASN A 67 5.63 3.51 5.17
C ASN A 67 6.67 2.77 4.31
N GLY A 68 6.18 2.01 3.32
CA GLY A 68 7.03 1.42 2.29
C GLY A 68 7.39 2.44 1.23
N PHE A 69 8.62 2.39 0.73
CA PHE A 69 9.02 3.13 -0.47
C PHE A 69 8.87 2.22 -1.69
N TYR A 70 8.08 2.68 -2.66
CA TYR A 70 7.79 1.95 -3.89
C TYR A 70 8.15 2.80 -5.09
N THR A 71 8.69 2.14 -6.12
CA THR A 71 8.92 2.76 -7.42
C THR A 71 7.62 2.72 -8.20
N ILE A 72 7.16 3.88 -8.68
CA ILE A 72 6.06 4.00 -9.63
C ILE A 72 6.60 4.41 -10.98
N CYS A 73 6.10 3.75 -12.01
CA CYS A 73 6.42 4.04 -13.40
C CYS A 73 5.13 4.38 -14.17
N VAL A 74 5.22 5.32 -15.10
CA VAL A 74 4.18 5.57 -16.10
C VAL A 74 4.82 5.58 -17.48
N LEU A 75 4.13 4.97 -18.45
CA LEU A 75 4.55 4.95 -19.84
C LEU A 75 3.85 6.10 -20.59
N ASP A 76 4.64 7.00 -21.18
CA ASP A 76 4.17 8.06 -22.07
C ASP A 76 4.82 7.86 -23.46
N GLY A 77 4.06 7.25 -24.36
CA GLY A 77 4.56 6.83 -25.66
C GLY A 77 5.74 5.86 -25.52
N ASN A 78 6.93 6.31 -25.90
CA ASN A 78 8.16 5.55 -25.83
C ASN A 78 9.11 6.02 -24.72
N VAL A 79 8.59 6.74 -23.73
CA VAL A 79 9.33 7.19 -22.54
C VAL A 79 8.73 6.56 -21.30
N ILE A 80 9.58 6.01 -20.43
CA ILE A 80 9.20 5.58 -19.09
C ILE A 80 9.59 6.67 -18.11
N HIS A 81 8.61 7.22 -17.38
CA HIS A 81 8.85 8.11 -16.25
C HIS A 81 8.81 7.32 -14.97
N LYS A 82 9.80 7.53 -14.08
CA LYS A 82 9.90 6.86 -12.78
C LYS A 82 9.86 7.88 -11.65
N SER A 83 9.23 7.49 -10.55
CA SER A 83 9.24 8.22 -9.29
C SER A 83 9.19 7.24 -8.12
N ASP A 84 9.42 7.75 -6.92
CA ASP A 84 9.26 6.98 -5.69
C ASP A 84 8.12 7.56 -4.87
N VAL A 85 7.31 6.68 -4.30
CA VAL A 85 6.22 7.04 -3.41
C VAL A 85 6.33 6.30 -2.10
N SER A 86 5.94 6.97 -1.03
CA SER A 86 5.78 6.37 0.29
C SER A 86 4.32 5.96 0.48
N LEU A 87 4.05 4.67 0.66
CA LEU A 87 2.69 4.13 0.84
C LEU A 87 2.58 3.26 2.07
N GLN A 88 1.43 3.31 2.73
CA GLN A 88 0.99 2.28 3.66
C GLN A 88 0.58 1.02 2.89
N ALA A 89 0.66 -0.13 3.54
CA ALA A 89 0.40 -1.41 2.88
C ALA A 89 -1.01 -1.51 2.27
N TRP A 90 -2.02 -0.93 2.93
CA TRP A 90 -3.38 -0.91 2.40
C TRP A 90 -3.52 0.03 1.19
N GLU A 91 -2.75 1.13 1.12
CA GLU A 91 -2.76 2.02 -0.04
C GLU A 91 -2.21 1.28 -1.27
N TRP A 92 -1.13 0.50 -1.10
CA TRP A 92 -0.60 -0.35 -2.15
C TRP A 92 -1.62 -1.40 -2.63
N LEU A 93 -2.27 -2.10 -1.68
CA LEU A 93 -3.30 -3.10 -2.00
C LEU A 93 -4.50 -2.49 -2.73
N TYR A 94 -4.92 -1.29 -2.33
CA TYR A 94 -5.99 -0.55 -3.00
C TYR A 94 -5.61 -0.23 -4.45
N LEU A 95 -4.41 0.29 -4.68
CA LEU A 95 -3.96 0.64 -6.03
C LEU A 95 -3.96 -0.59 -6.95
N VAL A 96 -3.44 -1.72 -6.49
CA VAL A 96 -3.24 -2.90 -7.33
C VAL A 96 -4.52 -3.75 -7.49
N HIS A 97 -5.37 -3.81 -6.46
CA HIS A 97 -6.48 -4.76 -6.41
C HIS A 97 -7.85 -4.13 -6.19
N GLY A 98 -7.93 -2.83 -5.94
CA GLY A 98 -9.18 -2.12 -5.65
C GLY A 98 -9.74 -2.38 -4.25
N GLU A 99 -10.88 -1.76 -3.97
CA GLU A 99 -11.50 -1.75 -2.65
C GLU A 99 -11.96 -3.14 -2.17
N ASP A 100 -12.48 -3.99 -3.06
CA ASP A 100 -13.01 -5.31 -2.69
C ASP A 100 -11.93 -6.18 -2.05
N ARG A 101 -10.72 -6.15 -2.63
CA ARG A 101 -9.60 -6.94 -2.11
C ARG A 101 -9.08 -6.39 -0.80
N VAL A 102 -9.04 -5.06 -0.65
CA VAL A 102 -8.69 -4.42 0.62
C VAL A 102 -9.72 -4.80 1.68
N ASN A 103 -11.01 -4.68 1.41
CA ASN A 103 -12.05 -4.99 2.38
C ASN A 103 -12.14 -6.47 2.76
N ALA A 104 -11.80 -7.38 1.84
CA ALA A 104 -11.79 -8.83 2.07
C ALA A 104 -10.74 -9.30 3.09
N LEU A 105 -9.71 -8.50 3.37
CA LEU A 105 -8.65 -8.87 4.33
C LEU A 105 -8.98 -8.54 5.78
N GLU A 106 -10.16 -7.96 6.05
CA GLU A 106 -10.58 -7.41 7.35
C GLU A 106 -9.58 -6.43 7.94
N TYR A 107 -9.95 -5.15 7.98
CA TYR A 107 -9.09 -4.10 8.52
C TYR A 107 -9.59 -3.58 9.86
N PHE A 108 -8.63 -3.17 10.68
CA PHE A 108 -8.84 -2.51 11.95
C PHE A 108 -8.09 -1.20 11.94
N ARG A 109 -8.75 -0.13 12.40
CA ARG A 109 -8.08 1.11 12.79
C ARG A 109 -7.57 0.93 14.21
N PHE A 110 -6.26 1.08 14.37
CA PHE A 110 -5.57 1.05 15.64
C PHE A 110 -5.04 2.44 15.95
N SER A 111 -5.42 2.98 17.11
CA SER A 111 -4.95 4.29 17.56
C SER A 111 -4.01 4.10 18.75
N PHE A 112 -2.75 4.52 18.59
CA PHE A 112 -1.77 4.53 19.67
C PHE A 112 -1.23 5.95 19.85
N SER A 113 -1.52 6.55 21.01
CA SER A 113 -1.23 7.96 21.28
C SER A 113 -1.86 8.87 20.20
N THR A 114 -1.04 9.62 19.44
CA THR A 114 -1.49 10.54 18.37
C THR A 114 -1.44 9.94 16.97
N ARG A 115 -1.08 8.66 16.83
CA ARG A 115 -0.98 7.99 15.52
C ARG A 115 -2.16 7.06 15.31
N GLU A 116 -2.74 7.13 14.12
CA GLU A 116 -3.72 6.16 13.62
C GLU A 116 -3.08 5.31 12.53
N GLU A 117 -3.27 4.01 12.64
CA GLU A 117 -2.78 3.02 11.69
C GLU A 117 -3.90 2.07 11.29
N TYR A 118 -3.83 1.52 10.08
CA TYR A 118 -4.84 0.61 9.53
C TYR A 118 -4.21 -0.76 9.27
N ILE A 119 -4.54 -1.76 10.09
CA ILE A 119 -3.91 -3.09 10.10
C ILE A 119 -4.89 -4.18 9.68
N THR A 120 -4.39 -5.27 9.11
CA THR A 120 -5.25 -6.45 8.81
C THR A 120 -5.54 -7.27 10.06
N ALA A 121 -6.56 -8.11 10.02
CA ALA A 121 -6.85 -9.08 11.08
C ALA A 121 -5.67 -10.00 11.40
N LYS A 122 -4.89 -10.38 10.38
CA LYS A 122 -3.69 -11.21 10.54
C LYS A 122 -2.64 -10.48 11.37
N GLN A 123 -2.33 -9.23 11.06
CA GLN A 123 -1.35 -8.45 11.82
C GLN A 123 -1.81 -8.15 13.24
N LEU A 124 -3.07 -7.79 13.42
CA LEU A 124 -3.63 -7.62 14.76
C LEU A 124 -3.41 -8.89 15.61
N SER A 125 -3.60 -10.06 15.01
CA SER A 125 -3.38 -11.34 15.67
C SER A 125 -1.91 -11.60 15.99
N GLU A 126 -1.00 -11.28 15.06
CA GLU A 126 0.45 -11.39 15.24
C GLU A 126 0.96 -10.45 16.34
N ASP A 127 0.50 -9.20 16.38
CA ASP A 127 0.83 -8.22 17.43
C ASP A 127 0.35 -8.68 18.80
N ILE A 128 -0.89 -9.16 18.89
CA ILE A 128 -1.43 -9.71 20.14
C ILE A 128 -0.60 -10.90 20.62
N LEU A 129 -0.20 -11.81 19.72
CA LEU A 129 0.62 -12.96 20.07
C LEU A 129 2.01 -12.51 20.56
N HIS A 130 2.64 -11.57 19.87
CA HIS A 130 3.94 -11.00 20.24
C HIS A 130 3.93 -10.42 21.66
N TRP A 131 2.91 -9.61 22.00
CA TRP A 131 2.80 -9.03 23.33
C TRP A 131 2.49 -10.06 24.41
N LYS A 132 1.70 -11.11 24.10
CA LYS A 132 1.49 -12.23 25.03
C LYS A 132 2.77 -12.99 25.34
N ILE A 133 3.66 -13.17 24.35
CA ILE A 133 4.96 -13.80 24.56
C ILE A 133 5.83 -12.89 25.44
N LYS A 134 5.94 -11.60 25.10
CA LYS A 134 6.70 -10.64 25.91
C LYS A 134 6.23 -10.54 27.36
N ALA A 135 4.92 -10.58 27.62
CA ALA A 135 4.39 -10.52 28.98
C ALA A 135 4.75 -11.76 29.83
N LYS A 136 5.02 -12.91 29.20
CA LYS A 136 5.54 -14.10 29.92
C LYS A 136 6.99 -13.90 30.35
N ASP A 137 7.77 -13.21 29.53
CA ASP A 137 9.20 -12.95 29.79
C ASP A 137 9.40 -11.74 30.72
N ASP A 138 8.51 -10.74 30.65
CA ASP A 138 8.53 -9.52 31.45
C ASP A 138 7.11 -9.08 31.85
N PRO A 139 6.73 -9.25 33.14
CA PRO A 139 5.41 -8.89 33.67
C PRO A 139 5.01 -7.42 33.49
N GLN A 140 5.95 -6.50 33.21
CA GLN A 140 5.62 -5.10 32.94
C GLN A 140 4.72 -4.92 31.69
N HIS A 141 4.66 -5.93 30.82
CA HIS A 141 3.84 -5.92 29.61
C HIS A 141 2.49 -6.64 29.79
N GLU A 142 2.15 -7.06 31.00
CA GLU A 142 0.86 -7.70 31.30
C GLU A 142 -0.31 -6.76 30.95
N GLY A 143 -1.33 -7.28 30.28
CA GLY A 143 -2.51 -6.52 29.86
C GLY A 143 -2.38 -5.75 28.53
N MET A 144 -1.19 -5.73 27.89
CA MET A 144 -1.02 -5.07 26.59
C MET A 144 -1.86 -5.70 25.48
N ASP A 145 -2.06 -7.02 25.50
CA ASP A 145 -2.91 -7.70 24.52
C ASP A 145 -4.39 -7.29 24.65
N ALA A 146 -4.87 -7.15 25.89
CA ALA A 146 -6.21 -6.67 26.17
C ALA A 146 -6.38 -5.20 25.74
N TYR A 147 -5.37 -4.37 25.98
CA TYR A 147 -5.34 -2.99 25.51
C TYR A 147 -5.41 -2.93 23.98
N ILE A 148 -4.59 -3.70 23.27
CA ILE A 148 -4.56 -3.71 21.80
C ILE A 148 -5.92 -4.10 21.22
N ARG A 149 -6.54 -5.16 21.76
CA ARG A 149 -7.88 -5.59 21.35
C ARG A 149 -8.94 -4.51 21.56
N LYS A 150 -8.86 -3.76 22.66
CA LYS A 150 -9.80 -2.68 22.98
C LYS A 150 -9.59 -1.44 22.10
N SER A 151 -8.36 -1.18 21.69
CA SER A 151 -8.00 -0.01 20.86
C SER A 151 -8.14 -0.26 19.36
N ALA A 152 -8.32 -1.51 18.93
CA ALA A 152 -8.56 -1.88 17.54
C ALA A 152 -10.06 -1.79 17.19
N THR A 153 -10.42 -0.90 16.26
CA THR A 153 -11.80 -0.75 15.78
C THR A 153 -11.93 -1.31 14.37
N PRO A 154 -12.87 -2.22 14.07
CA PRO A 154 -13.04 -2.74 12.72
C PRO A 154 -13.48 -1.64 11.76
N VAL A 155 -12.92 -1.63 10.54
CA VAL A 155 -13.17 -0.59 9.53
C VAL A 155 -13.32 -1.15 8.12
N THR A 156 -14.01 -0.42 7.26
CA THR A 156 -14.16 -0.68 5.82
C THR A 156 -13.67 0.52 5.05
N LEU A 157 -12.99 0.29 3.92
CA LEU A 157 -12.61 1.32 2.97
C LEU A 157 -13.74 1.50 1.95
N LEU A 158 -14.23 2.72 1.80
CA LEU A 158 -15.19 3.07 0.75
C LEU A 158 -14.47 3.34 -0.57
N SER A 159 -15.23 3.40 -1.67
CA SER A 159 -14.71 3.60 -3.03
C SER A 159 -13.97 4.93 -3.21
N ASP A 160 -14.28 5.92 -2.37
CA ASP A 160 -13.62 7.22 -2.30
C ASP A 160 -12.33 7.22 -1.45
N CYS A 161 -11.86 6.04 -1.03
CA CYS A 161 -10.74 5.83 -0.11
C CYS A 161 -10.95 6.38 1.32
N THR A 162 -12.19 6.58 1.75
CA THR A 162 -12.49 6.95 3.14
C THR A 162 -12.66 5.70 3.99
N TRP A 163 -11.93 5.63 5.11
CA TRP A 163 -12.12 4.59 6.12
C TRP A 163 -13.32 4.91 7.02
N VAL A 164 -14.23 3.96 7.19
CA VAL A 164 -15.39 4.07 8.07
C VAL A 164 -15.44 2.91 9.07
N ASN A 165 -15.90 3.19 10.29
CA ASN A 165 -16.10 2.15 11.30
C ASN A 165 -17.20 1.18 10.86
N ARG A 166 -16.96 -0.12 11.01
CA ARG A 166 -18.02 -1.14 10.92
C ARG A 166 -18.76 -1.17 12.26
N VAL A 167 -20.08 -0.98 12.22
CA VAL A 167 -20.97 -1.06 13.39
C VAL A 167 -21.35 -2.51 13.63
#